data_AF-A0A2T5GZV8-F1
#
_entry.id   AF-A0A2T5GZV8-F1
#
_cell.length_a   1.000
_cell.length_b   1.000
_cell.length_c   1.000
_cell.angle_alpha   90.00
_cell.angle_beta   90.00
_cell.angle_gamma   90.00
#
_symmetry.space_group_name_H-M   'P 1'
#
loop_
_entity.id
_entity.type
_entity.pdbx_description
1 polymer ?
#
loop_
_entity_poly.entity_id
_entity_poly.type
_entity_poly.pdbx_seq_one_letter_code
_entity_poly.pdbx_strand_id
1 'polypeptide(L)' 'MAGRCRLCTSNDEDAVIEHVAAYMWESRMERVEDRTPWDDAGATWKTAFREMALAAKQALTISPLHAVEADAQLTDKAA' A
#
# COMPACT_ATOMS: atom_id res chain seq x y z
N MET A 1 9.45 -10.43 31.85
CA MET A 1 8.93 -10.43 30.47
C MET A 1 8.55 -9.00 30.11
N ALA A 2 9.37 -8.32 29.30
CA ALA A 2 9.00 -7.01 28.80
C ALA A 2 7.76 -7.16 27.91
N GLY A 3 6.61 -6.67 28.40
CA GLY A 3 5.37 -6.65 27.63
C GLY A 3 5.61 -5.88 26.34
N ARG A 4 5.36 -6.55 25.21
CA ARG A 4 5.48 -6.02 23.85
C ARG A 4 4.79 -4.65 23.81
N CYS A 5 5.56 -3.59 23.59
CA CYS A 5 5.07 -2.21 23.55
C CYS A 5 4.01 -2.09 22.44
N ARG A 6 2.84 -1.56 22.79
CA ARG A 6 1.71 -1.36 21.86
C ARG A 6 2.08 -0.45 20.68
N LEU A 7 3.03 0.46 20.89
CA LEU A 7 3.60 1.33 19.85
C LEU A 7 4.51 0.56 18.87
N CYS A 8 5.29 -0.41 19.37
CA CYS A 8 6.16 -1.24 18.53
C CYS A 8 5.36 -2.22 17.67
N THR A 9 4.25 -2.75 18.17
CA THR A 9 3.26 -3.48 17.35
C THR A 9 2.51 -2.57 16.38
N SER A 10 2.46 -1.26 16.64
CA SER A 10 1.82 -0.27 15.75
C SER A 10 2.70 0.15 14.58
N ASN A 11 3.98 -0.23 14.58
CA ASN A 11 4.95 0.04 13.51
C ASN A 11 5.33 -1.24 12.74
N ASP A 12 4.46 -2.25 12.73
CA ASP A 12 4.67 -3.43 11.89
C ASP A 12 4.36 -3.05 10.44
N GLU A 13 5.40 -2.66 9.71
CA GLU A 13 5.28 -2.22 8.33
C GLU A 13 4.75 -3.34 7.42
N ASP A 14 5.11 -4.59 7.71
CA ASP A 14 4.67 -5.75 6.96
C ASP A 14 3.17 -6.00 7.19
N ALA A 15 2.70 -5.88 8.44
CA ALA A 15 1.28 -5.96 8.75
C ALA A 15 0.46 -4.84 8.10
N VAL A 16 1.01 -3.64 8.00
CA VAL A 16 0.37 -2.52 7.28
C VAL A 16 0.29 -2.82 5.77
N ILE A 17 1.39 -3.29 5.17
CA ILE A 17 1.41 -3.67 3.75
C ILE A 17 0.38 -4.77 3.49
N GLU A 18 0.31 -5.79 4.35
CA GLU A 18 -0.64 -6.89 4.21
C GLU A 18 -2.09 -6.40 4.33
N HIS A 19 -2.38 -5.55 5.32
CA HIS A 19 -3.71 -4.98 5.50
C HIS A 19 -4.16 -4.14 4.30
N VAL A 20 -3.27 -3.29 3.78
CA VAL A 20 -3.55 -2.45 2.62
C VAL A 20 -3.73 -3.29 1.36
N ALA A 21 -2.93 -4.35 1.17
CA ALA A 21 -3.07 -5.28 0.05
C ALA A 21 -4.42 -5.99 0.07
N ALA A 22 -4.84 -6.51 1.24
CA ALA A 22 -6.13 -7.15 1.43
C ALA A 22 -7.29 -6.18 1.13
N TYR A 23 -7.23 -4.97 1.65
CA TYR A 23 -8.25 -3.94 1.40
C TYR A 23 -8.35 -3.59 -0.10
N MET A 24 -7.21 -3.40 -0.77
CA MET A 24 -7.19 -3.12 -2.20
C MET A 24 -7.79 -4.27 -3.02
N TRP A 25 -7.50 -5.52 -2.65
CA TRP A 25 -8.08 -6.70 -3.28
C TRP A 25 -9.60 -6.72 -3.11
N GLU A 26 -10.08 -6.58 -1.87
CA GLU A 26 -11.51 -6.58 -1.55
C GLU A 26 -12.28 -5.50 -2.30
N SER A 27 -11.71 -4.30 -2.44
CA SER A 27 -12.32 -3.19 -3.19
C SER A 27 -12.59 -3.52 -4.66
N ARG A 28 -11.77 -4.41 -5.26
CA ARG A 28 -11.95 -4.86 -6.64
C ARG A 28 -12.88 -6.07 -6.74
N MET A 29 -12.89 -6.92 -5.72
CA MET A 29 -13.75 -8.10 -5.68
C MET A 29 -15.21 -7.79 -5.32
N GLU A 30 -15.51 -6.61 -4.75
CA GLU A 30 -16.90 -6.17 -4.49
C GLU A 30 -17.78 -6.17 -5.75
N ARG A 31 -17.18 -6.04 -6.93
CA ARG A 31 -17.88 -5.99 -8.23
C ARG A 31 -17.89 -7.32 -8.98
N VAL A 32 -17.35 -8.39 -8.38
CA VAL A 32 -17.21 -9.71 -9.00
C VAL A 32 -18.21 -10.66 -8.37
N GLU A 33 -18.98 -11.37 -9.21
CA GLU A 33 -20.01 -12.33 -8.75
C GLU A 33 -19.39 -13.45 -7.91
N ASP A 34 -18.28 -14.03 -8.37
CA ASP A 34 -17.50 -15.02 -7.64
C ASP A 34 -16.40 -14.36 -6.79
N ARG A 35 -16.82 -13.68 -5.71
CA ARG A 35 -15.92 -13.02 -4.77
C ARG A 35 -14.95 -14.04 -4.15
N THR A 36 -13.67 -13.92 -4.48
CA THR A 36 -12.60 -14.70 -3.85
C THR A 36 -12.05 -13.92 -2.64
N PRO A 37 -12.10 -14.48 -1.41
CA PRO A 37 -11.48 -13.87 -0.24
C PRO A 37 -9.99 -13.64 -0.43
N TRP A 38 -9.41 -12.66 0.27
CA TRP A 38 -7.97 -12.40 0.19
C TRP A 38 -7.13 -13.62 0.59
N ASP A 39 -7.57 -14.36 1.61
CA ASP A 39 -6.89 -15.57 2.07
C ASP A 39 -6.83 -16.68 1.01
N ASP A 40 -7.80 -16.70 0.10
CA ASP A 40 -7.90 -17.66 -1.00
C ASP A 40 -7.35 -17.10 -2.32
N ALA A 41 -6.90 -15.84 -2.34
CA ALA A 41 -6.30 -15.25 -3.52
C ALA A 41 -5.03 -16.02 -3.91
N GLY A 42 -4.91 -16.34 -5.20
CA GLY A 42 -3.75 -17.03 -5.74
C GLY A 42 -2.44 -16.25 -5.48
N ALA A 43 -1.32 -16.97 -5.38
CA ALA A 43 -0.02 -16.39 -5.03
C ALA A 43 0.37 -15.19 -5.93
N THR A 44 0.10 -15.27 -7.23
CA THR A 44 0.34 -14.18 -8.18
C THR A 44 -0.38 -12.89 -7.79
N TRP A 45 -1.66 -13.00 -7.42
CA TRP A 45 -2.46 -11.85 -7.00
C TRP A 45 -2.00 -11.34 -5.64
N LYS A 46 -1.68 -12.24 -4.70
CA LYS A 46 -1.12 -11.85 -3.41
C LYS A 46 0.15 -11.02 -3.56
N THR A 47 1.07 -11.45 -4.42
CA THR A 47 2.30 -10.71 -4.70
C THR A 47 2.01 -9.34 -5.33
N ALA A 48 1.18 -9.29 -6.37
CA ALA A 48 0.89 -8.03 -7.07
C ALA A 48 0.25 -6.98 -6.15
N PHE A 49 -0.68 -7.37 -5.28
CA PHE A 49 -1.33 -6.43 -4.37
C PHE A 49 -0.44 -6.01 -3.20
N ARG A 50 0.48 -6.86 -2.75
CA ARG A 50 1.54 -6.46 -1.79
C ARG A 50 2.49 -5.43 -2.38
N GLU A 51 2.91 -5.62 -3.63
CA GLU A 51 3.77 -4.64 -4.33
C GLU A 51 3.05 -3.29 -4.48
N MET A 52 1.76 -3.29 -4.83
CA MET A 52 0.96 -2.07 -4.88
C MET A 52 0.81 -1.39 -3.50
N ALA A 53 0.58 -2.18 -2.44
CA ALA A 53 0.49 -1.65 -1.08
C ALA A 53 1.82 -1.02 -0.62
N LEU A 54 2.96 -1.63 -0.96
CA LEU A 54 4.29 -1.08 -0.71
C LEU A 54 4.49 0.26 -1.45
N ALA A 55 4.12 0.33 -2.74
CA ALA A 55 4.21 1.55 -3.52
C ALA A 55 3.32 2.68 -2.95
N ALA A 56 2.10 2.35 -2.51
CA ALA A 56 1.20 3.30 -1.88
C ALA A 56 1.76 3.84 -0.56
N LYS A 57 2.33 2.97 0.28
CA LYS A 57 3.05 3.39 1.50
C LYS A 57 4.17 4.36 1.15
N GLN A 58 5.03 4.01 0.18
CA GLN A 58 6.14 4.88 -0.24
C GLN A 58 5.65 6.26 -0.67
N ALA A 59 4.64 6.32 -1.53
CA ALA A 59 4.05 7.57 -2.01
C ALA A 59 3.51 8.45 -0.86
N LEU A 60 2.94 7.85 0.18
CA LEU A 60 2.41 8.57 1.35
C LEU A 60 3.50 8.98 2.36
N THR A 61 4.62 8.27 2.39
CA THR A 61 5.75 8.58 3.29
C THR A 61 6.73 9.60 2.73
N ILE A 62 6.77 9.78 1.40
CA ILE A 62 7.47 10.90 0.78
C ILE A 62 6.65 12.15 1.07
N SER A 63 7.08 12.93 2.06
CA SER A 63 6.42 14.16 2.50
C SER A 63 6.03 15.05 1.31
N PRO A 64 4.82 15.65 1.28
CA PRO A 64 4.29 16.38 0.12
C PRO A 64 5.12 17.62 -0.29
N LEU A 65 6.14 17.99 0.48
CA LEU A 65 7.08 19.05 0.10
C LEU A 65 7.90 18.70 -1.16
N HIS A 66 8.26 17.42 -1.38
CA HIS A 66 9.08 17.04 -2.54
C HIS A 66 8.27 16.72 -3.82
N ALA A 67 6.99 16.36 -3.68
CA ALA A 67 6.13 16.05 -4.83
C ALA A 67 5.75 17.32 -5.62
N VAL A 68 5.53 18.43 -4.92
CA VAL A 68 5.22 19.74 -5.55
C VAL A 68 6.41 20.28 -6.35
N GLU A 69 7.65 20.04 -5.91
CA GLU A 69 8.86 20.49 -6.61
C GLU A 69 9.13 19.71 -7.90
N ALA A 70 8.81 18.41 -7.93
CA ALA A 70 8.99 17.56 -9.12
C ALA A 70 8.04 17.95 -10.26
N ASP A 71 6.79 18.33 -9.95
CA ASP A 71 5.85 18.86 -10.94
C ASP A 71 6.30 20.23 -11.50
N ALA A 72 6.86 21.10 -10.65
CA ALA A 72 7.37 22.40 -11.08
C ALA A 72 8.54 22.28 -12.07
N GLN A 73 9.48 21.36 -11.83
CA GLN A 73 10.64 21.14 -12.71
C GLN A 73 10.27 20.50 -14.06
N LEU A 74 9.19 19.74 -14.13
CA LEU A 74 8.73 19.15 -15.40
C LEU A 74 8.10 20.21 -16.33
N THR A 75 7.46 21.24 -15.76
CA THR A 75 6.84 22.33 -16.53
C THR A 75 7.83 23.37 -17.07
N ASP A 76 8.97 23.57 -16.40
CA ASP A 76 10.02 24.51 -16.83
C ASP A 76 10.81 24.00 -18.04
N LYS A 77 11.05 22.68 -18.12
CA LYS A 77 11.81 22.05 -19.20
C LYS A 77 11.04 21.94 -20.54
N ALA A 78 9.77 22.34 -20.55
CA ALA A 78 8.89 22.34 -21.71
C ALA A 78 8.64 23.75 -22.29
N ALA A 79 9.27 24.79 -21.72
CA ALA A 79 9.28 26.17 -22.22
C ALA A 79 10.62 26.50 -22.90
#